data_AF-A0A6I5CFV8-F1
#
_entry.id   AF-A0A6I5CFV8-F1
#
_cell.length_a   1.000
_cell.length_b   1.000
_cell.length_c   1.000
_cell.angle_alpha   90.00
_cell.angle_beta   90.00
_cell.angle_gamma   90.00
#
_symmetry.space_group_name_H-M   'P 1'
#
loop_
_entity.id
_entity.type
_entity.pdbx_description
1 polymer ?
#
loop_
_entity_poly.entity_id
_entity_poly.type
_entity_poly.pdbx_seq_one_letter_code
_entity_poly.pdbx_strand_id
1 'polypeptide(L)'
;MTVKDILDAIQSPDATSADFAALPLPESYRAITVHKDETEMFAGLETRDKDPRKSLHLDEVPLPELGPGEALVAVMASSVNYNSVWTSIFEPLSTFGFLE
;
A
#
# COMPACT_ATOMS: atom_id res chain seq x y z
N MET A 1 1.63 -1.35 20.74
CA MET A 1 2.61 -2.27 20.13
C MET A 1 3.01 -1.68 18.78
N THR A 2 4.22 -1.92 18.31
CA THR A 2 4.77 -1.27 17.11
C THR A 2 4.92 -2.27 15.98
N VAL A 3 4.94 -1.79 14.73
CA VAL A 3 5.26 -2.62 13.54
C VAL A 3 6.59 -3.38 13.71
N LYS A 4 7.51 -2.84 14.52
CA LYS A 4 8.76 -3.50 14.88
C LYS A 4 8.56 -4.85 15.56
N ASP A 5 7.56 -4.98 16.44
CA ASP A 5 7.32 -6.22 17.18
C ASP A 5 6.87 -7.36 16.21
N ILE A 6 6.12 -7.01 15.16
CA ILE A 6 5.76 -7.95 14.08
C ILE A 6 7.00 -8.34 13.26
N LEU A 7 7.86 -7.38 12.92
CA LEU A 7 9.10 -7.65 12.18
C LEU A 7 10.06 -8.55 12.99
N ASP A 8 10.22 -8.28 14.28
CA ASP A 8 11.06 -9.07 15.18
C ASP A 8 10.53 -10.52 15.28
N ALA A 9 9.21 -10.71 15.31
CA ALA A 9 8.59 -12.03 15.24
C ALA A 9 8.86 -12.75 13.91
N ILE A 10 8.79 -12.05 12.76
CA ILE A 10 9.12 -12.62 11.44
C ILE A 10 10.59 -13.06 11.36
N GLN A 11 11.50 -12.31 11.99
CA GLN A 11 12.93 -12.60 11.98
C GLN A 11 13.35 -13.65 13.00
N SER A 12 12.47 -14.00 13.95
CA SER A 12 12.72 -15.03 14.95
C SER A 12 12.65 -16.43 14.32
N PRO A 13 13.68 -17.28 14.51
CA PRO A 13 13.67 -18.65 14.00
C PRO A 13 12.68 -19.57 14.74
N ASP A 14 12.24 -19.17 15.94
CA ASP A 14 11.42 -19.98 16.85
C ASP A 14 9.95 -19.52 16.87
N ALA A 15 9.59 -18.49 16.11
CA ALA A 15 8.22 -17.98 16.07
C ALA A 15 7.24 -19.02 15.50
N THR A 16 6.11 -19.18 16.19
CA THR A 16 5.04 -20.10 15.82
C THR A 16 3.80 -19.33 15.37
N SER A 17 2.84 -20.03 14.75
CA SER A 17 1.57 -19.41 14.36
C SER A 17 0.78 -18.81 15.54
N ALA A 18 0.92 -19.37 16.75
CA ALA A 18 0.26 -18.85 17.95
C ALA A 18 0.85 -17.51 18.39
N ASP A 19 2.16 -17.32 18.20
CA ASP A 19 2.83 -16.07 18.52
C ASP A 19 2.30 -14.94 17.64
N PHE A 20 2.16 -15.16 16.33
CA PHE A 20 1.57 -14.18 15.41
C PHE A 20 0.10 -13.88 15.73
N ALA A 21 -0.69 -14.89 16.12
CA ALA A 21 -2.09 -14.71 16.47
C ALA A 21 -2.29 -13.89 17.77
N ALA A 22 -1.28 -13.89 18.67
CA ALA A 22 -1.31 -13.14 19.92
C ALA A 22 -0.83 -11.69 19.77
N LEU A 23 -0.18 -11.34 18.65
CA LEU A 23 0.30 -9.99 18.38
C LEU A 23 -0.89 -9.04 18.12
N PRO A 24 -1.07 -7.95 18.89
CA PRO A 24 -2.05 -6.93 18.57
C PRO A 24 -1.76 -6.25 17.23
N LEU A 25 -2.82 -5.87 16.52
CA LEU A 25 -2.69 -5.17 15.24
C LEU A 25 -2.36 -3.68 15.44
N PRO A 26 -1.56 -3.06 14.56
CA PRO A 26 -1.34 -1.62 14.61
C PRO A 26 -2.59 -0.87 14.10
N GLU A 27 -2.79 0.36 14.57
CA GLU A 27 -3.91 1.22 14.12
C GLU A 27 -3.67 1.79 12.71
N SER A 28 -2.40 1.99 12.33
CA SER A 28 -1.98 2.44 11.01
C SER A 28 -0.76 1.66 10.51
N TYR A 29 -0.52 1.72 9.20
CA TYR A 29 0.70 1.23 8.60
C TYR A 29 1.17 2.14 7.47
N ARG A 30 2.47 2.10 7.20
CA ARG A 30 3.09 2.85 6.11
C ARG A 30 2.78 2.22 4.75
N ALA A 31 2.30 3.01 3.80
CA ALA A 31 1.96 2.58 2.45
C ALA A 31 2.43 3.58 1.39
N ILE A 32 2.63 3.08 0.16
CA ILE A 32 2.75 3.94 -1.03
C ILE A 32 1.35 4.15 -1.59
N THR A 33 0.94 5.41 -1.74
CA THR A 33 -0.42 5.82 -2.09
C THR A 33 -0.43 6.79 -3.29
N VAL A 34 -1.60 6.96 -3.88
CA VAL A 34 -1.96 8.06 -4.79
C VAL A 34 -3.20 8.74 -4.22
N HIS A 35 -3.39 10.04 -4.47
CA HIS A 35 -4.50 10.80 -3.87
C HIS A 35 -5.57 11.18 -4.91
N LYS A 36 -6.84 11.21 -4.48
CA LYS A 36 -7.99 11.44 -5.37
C LYS A 36 -8.03 12.87 -5.93
N ASP A 37 -7.59 13.84 -5.15
CA ASP A 37 -7.52 15.25 -5.54
C ASP A 37 -6.38 15.56 -6.52
N GLU A 38 -5.49 14.61 -6.78
CA GLU A 38 -4.36 14.77 -7.71
C GLU A 38 -4.59 14.13 -9.08
N THR A 39 -5.75 13.53 -9.36
CA THR A 39 -5.96 12.76 -10.61
C THR A 39 -5.76 13.60 -11.88
N GLU A 40 -5.95 14.91 -11.80
CA GLU A 40 -5.78 15.86 -12.92
C GLU A 40 -4.38 16.51 -12.97
N MET A 41 -3.45 16.17 -12.07
CA MET A 41 -2.15 16.84 -11.96
C MET A 41 -1.26 16.74 -13.21
N PHE A 42 -1.54 15.75 -14.07
CA PHE A 42 -0.83 15.50 -15.32
C PHE A 42 -1.63 15.88 -16.57
N ALA A 43 -2.74 16.60 -16.43
CA ALA A 43 -3.54 17.04 -17.56
C ALA A 43 -2.70 17.88 -18.55
N GLY A 44 -2.81 17.56 -19.84
CA GLY A 44 -2.07 18.25 -20.91
C GLY A 44 -0.61 17.81 -21.09
N LEU A 45 -0.11 16.84 -20.32
CA LEU A 45 1.20 16.23 -20.52
C LEU A 45 1.12 14.96 -21.37
N GLU A 46 2.13 14.74 -22.20
CA GLU A 46 2.35 13.46 -22.89
C GLU A 46 2.69 12.36 -21.87
N THR A 47 2.27 11.12 -22.10
CA THR A 47 2.50 9.97 -21.19
C THR A 47 3.95 9.84 -20.73
N ARG A 48 4.91 10.10 -21.63
CA ARG A 48 6.36 10.02 -21.34
C ARG A 48 6.83 11.05 -20.30
N ASP A 49 6.16 12.20 -20.22
CA ASP A 49 6.55 13.30 -19.33
C ASP A 49 5.85 13.23 -17.97
N LYS A 50 4.91 12.29 -17.80
CA LYS A 50 4.26 12.00 -16.52
C LYS A 50 5.24 11.25 -15.62
N ASP A 51 5.64 11.90 -14.53
CA ASP A 51 6.65 11.40 -13.60
C ASP A 51 5.99 10.79 -12.35
N PRO A 52 6.02 9.45 -12.16
CA PRO A 52 5.46 8.77 -10.98
C PRO A 52 5.90 9.36 -9.64
N ARG A 53 7.09 9.96 -9.56
CA ARG A 53 7.63 10.51 -8.32
C ARG A 53 6.85 11.73 -7.81
N LYS A 54 6.02 12.33 -8.65
CA LYS A 54 5.21 13.50 -8.28
C LYS A 54 3.87 13.12 -7.63
N SER A 55 3.35 11.92 -7.91
CA SER A 55 2.03 11.45 -7.50
C SER A 55 2.07 10.33 -6.45
N LEU A 56 3.21 9.65 -6.30
CA LEU A 56 3.40 8.61 -5.30
C LEU A 56 3.79 9.24 -3.96
N HIS A 57 2.97 8.99 -2.94
CA HIS A 57 3.19 9.45 -1.57
C HIS A 57 3.56 8.30 -0.66
N LEU A 58 4.27 8.60 0.42
CA LEU A 58 4.57 7.66 1.50
C LEU A 58 3.78 8.09 2.73
N ASP A 59 2.66 7.44 2.98
CA ASP A 59 1.69 7.83 4.00
C ASP A 59 1.55 6.78 5.10
N GLU A 60 1.06 7.20 6.26
CA GLU A 60 0.47 6.32 7.27
C GLU A 60 -1.03 6.21 6.99
N VAL A 61 -1.52 5.01 6.72
CA VAL A 61 -2.94 4.74 6.42
C VAL A 61 -3.55 3.85 7.48
N PRO A 62 -4.85 3.98 7.80
CA PRO A 62 -5.50 3.14 8.80
C PRO A 62 -5.51 1.67 8.37
N LEU A 63 -5.40 0.78 9.34
CA LEU A 63 -5.58 -0.65 9.08
C LEU A 63 -7.06 -0.93 8.74
N PRO A 64 -7.37 -1.56 7.58
CA PRO A 64 -8.75 -1.88 7.24
C PRO A 64 -9.32 -3.01 8.10
N GLU A 65 -10.65 -3.05 8.22
CA GLU A 65 -11.34 -4.21 8.80
C GLU A 65 -11.18 -5.43 7.90
N LEU A 66 -10.98 -6.61 8.50
CA LEU A 66 -10.79 -7.86 7.78
C LEU A 66 -12.13 -8.55 7.51
N GLY A 67 -12.45 -8.76 6.22
CA GLY A 67 -13.64 -9.46 5.78
C GLY A 67 -13.50 -11.00 5.78
N PRO A 68 -14.62 -11.74 5.56
CA PRO A 68 -14.59 -13.18 5.46
C PRO A 68 -13.76 -13.67 4.26
N GLY A 69 -12.81 -14.57 4.51
CA GLY A 69 -11.95 -15.13 3.47
C GLY A 69 -10.75 -14.26 3.09
N GLU A 70 -10.54 -13.15 3.79
CA GLU A 70 -9.36 -12.29 3.61
C GLU A 70 -8.26 -12.64 4.61
N ALA A 71 -7.04 -12.19 4.32
CA ALA A 71 -5.89 -12.31 5.22
C ALA A 71 -5.13 -10.99 5.29
N LEU A 72 -4.76 -10.57 6.51
CA LEU A 72 -3.79 -9.50 6.69
C LEU A 72 -2.37 -10.06 6.58
N VAL A 73 -1.57 -9.50 5.67
CA VAL A 73 -0.21 -9.95 5.41
C VAL A 73 0.79 -8.85 5.76
N ALA A 74 1.73 -9.16 6.65
CA ALA A 74 2.89 -8.30 6.89
C ALA A 74 3.88 -8.43 5.71
N VAL A 75 3.89 -7.43 4.83
CA VAL A 75 4.66 -7.47 3.58
C VAL A 75 6.15 -7.23 3.84
N MET A 76 6.98 -8.25 3.59
CA MET A 76 8.44 -8.13 3.71
C MET A 76 9.10 -7.51 2.47
N ALA A 77 8.55 -7.79 1.29
CA ALA A 77 9.00 -7.25 0.01
C ALA A 77 7.85 -7.23 -0.98
N SER A 78 7.93 -6.32 -1.95
CA SER A 78 7.00 -6.19 -3.07
C SER A 78 7.79 -5.93 -4.36
N SER A 79 7.10 -5.74 -5.48
CA SER A 79 7.69 -5.36 -6.76
C SER A 79 6.92 -4.22 -7.41
N VAL A 80 7.57 -3.52 -8.35
CA VAL A 80 6.92 -2.55 -9.21
C VAL A 80 6.54 -3.26 -10.51
N ASN A 81 5.26 -3.23 -10.87
CA ASN A 81 4.77 -3.76 -12.13
C ASN A 81 4.22 -2.62 -13.01
N TYR A 82 3.86 -2.92 -14.27
CA TYR A 82 3.32 -1.91 -15.17
C TYR A 82 2.02 -1.28 -14.66
N ASN A 83 1.15 -2.01 -13.96
CA ASN A 83 -0.05 -1.45 -13.36
C ASN A 83 0.27 -0.45 -12.25
N SER A 84 1.35 -0.66 -11.48
CA SER A 84 1.84 0.32 -10.50
C SER A 84 2.26 1.61 -11.20
N VAL A 85 2.97 1.52 -12.33
CA VAL A 85 3.36 2.68 -13.14
C VAL A 85 2.13 3.38 -13.69
N TRP A 86 1.21 2.65 -14.32
CA TRP A 86 -0.03 3.21 -14.87
C TRP A 86 -0.91 3.89 -13.82
N THR A 87 -1.04 3.28 -12.64
CA THR A 87 -1.75 3.89 -11.50
C THR A 87 -1.09 5.21 -11.11
N SER A 88 0.23 5.26 -11.02
CA SER A 88 0.97 6.47 -10.63
C SER A 88 0.85 7.62 -11.64
N ILE A 89 0.50 7.35 -12.90
CA ILE A 89 0.31 8.39 -13.91
C ILE A 89 -1.16 8.59 -14.29
N PHE A 90 -2.07 7.94 -13.56
CA PHE A 90 -3.53 7.95 -13.75
C PHE A 90 -4.00 7.55 -15.16
N GLU A 91 -3.33 6.56 -15.78
CA GLU A 91 -3.66 6.07 -17.12
C GLU A 91 -4.09 4.59 -17.16
N PRO A 92 -4.91 4.17 -18.14
CA PRO A 92 -5.64 5.02 -19.09
C PRO A 92 -6.79 5.79 -18.44
N LEU A 93 -7.17 5.40 -17.23
CA LEU A 93 -8.14 6.03 -16.36
C LEU A 93 -7.65 5.92 -14.91
N SER A 94 -8.03 6.89 -14.07
CA SER A 94 -7.77 6.81 -12.64
C SER A 94 -8.50 5.61 -12.00
N THR A 95 -7.81 4.90 -11.10
CA THR A 95 -8.39 3.78 -10.34
C THR A 95 -9.54 4.22 -9.44
N PHE A 96 -9.60 5.50 -9.06
CA PHE A 96 -10.70 6.05 -8.28
C PHE A 96 -12.05 6.00 -9.01
N GLY A 97 -12.07 5.95 -10.34
CA GLY A 97 -13.31 5.80 -11.11
C GLY A 97 -14.05 4.48 -10.88
N PHE A 98 -13.41 3.50 -10.24
CA PHE A 98 -14.03 2.21 -9.88
C PHE A 98 -14.48 2.14 -8.41
N LEU A 99 -14.24 3.20 -7.63
CA LEU A 99 -14.58 3.27 -6.21
C LEU A 99 -15.81 4.16 -5.94
N GLU A 100 -16.47 4.62 -7.01
CA GLU A 100 -17.69 5.43 -6.98
C GLU A 100 -18.95 4.62 -7.32
#